data_AF-A0A4Q8B7W4-F1
#
_entry.id   AF-A0A4Q8B7W4-F1
#
_cell.length_a   1.000
_cell.length_b   1.000
_cell.length_c   1.000
_cell.angle_alpha   90.00
_cell.angle_beta   90.00
_cell.angle_gamma   90.00
#
_symmetry.space_group_name_H-M   'P 1'
#
loop_
_entity.id
_entity.type
_entity.pdbx_description
1 polymer ?
#
loop_
_entity_poly.entity_id
_entity_poly.type
_entity_poly.pdbx_seq_one_letter_code
_entity_poly.pdbx_strand_id
1 'polypeptide(L)'
;MNCDDVRVALSARLDGEDPQAPAAALEAHTDACPGCRSWLARAERVTRLTRLQAVDVPDLTAPVLAAVAADRAAARDDAAATVRARRQVLRVAVAVAAVAQLAIALPILLAGFGVEADPHTSREMASFDAALAVGFALAAWRPERARAFLPVALVLAACLAGTSAVDVARSSTALVHELGHLSAVVQAGLLWALGRVSGEPQRRLPTSLAPGRG
;
A
#
# COMPACT_ATOMS: atom_id res chain seq x y z
N MET A 1 -15.74 -5.39 -61.75
CA MET A 1 -14.75 -6.08 -60.89
C MET A 1 -14.26 -7.30 -61.63
N ASN A 2 -12.96 -7.59 -61.57
CA ASN A 2 -12.42 -8.84 -62.13
C ASN A 2 -12.72 -10.01 -61.15
N CYS A 3 -12.57 -11.24 -61.60
CA CYS A 3 -12.86 -12.42 -60.78
C CYS A 3 -11.87 -12.59 -59.60
N ASP A 4 -10.63 -12.11 -59.73
CA ASP A 4 -9.60 -12.26 -58.68
C ASP A 4 -9.87 -11.30 -57.51
N ASP A 5 -10.18 -10.04 -57.78
CA ASP A 5 -10.58 -9.04 -56.77
C ASP A 5 -11.79 -9.53 -55.97
N VAL A 6 -12.77 -10.12 -56.67
CA VAL A 6 -13.99 -10.66 -56.03
C VAL A 6 -13.66 -11.87 -55.16
N ARG A 7 -12.76 -12.76 -55.60
CA ARG A 7 -12.35 -13.91 -54.77
C ARG A 7 -11.58 -13.47 -53.53
N VAL A 8 -10.69 -12.48 -53.64
CA VAL A 8 -9.98 -11.90 -52.49
C VAL A 8 -10.96 -11.30 -51.49
N ALA A 9 -11.89 -10.46 -51.96
CA ALA A 9 -12.91 -9.85 -51.12
C ALA A 9 -13.84 -10.90 -50.45
N LEU A 10 -14.24 -11.93 -51.19
CA LEU A 10 -15.04 -13.03 -50.64
C LEU A 10 -14.25 -13.87 -49.61
N SER A 11 -12.93 -14.03 -49.79
CA SER A 11 -12.06 -14.70 -48.81
C SER A 11 -11.97 -13.91 -47.50
N ALA A 12 -11.67 -12.61 -47.58
CA ALA A 12 -11.62 -11.72 -46.42
C ALA A 12 -12.94 -11.79 -45.62
N ARG A 13 -14.08 -11.80 -46.33
CA ARG A 13 -15.40 -11.98 -45.71
C ARG A 13 -15.55 -13.30 -44.94
N LEU A 14 -15.01 -14.41 -45.46
CA LEU A 14 -15.06 -15.73 -44.80
C LEU A 14 -14.18 -15.81 -43.54
N ASP A 15 -13.13 -15.00 -43.48
CA ASP A 15 -12.22 -14.90 -42.34
C ASP A 15 -12.71 -13.91 -41.27
N GLY A 16 -13.70 -13.07 -41.61
CA GLY A 16 -14.23 -12.02 -40.74
C GLY A 16 -13.47 -10.69 -40.87
N GLU A 17 -12.68 -10.55 -41.92
CA GLU A 17 -11.92 -9.35 -42.28
C GLU A 17 -12.73 -8.42 -43.21
N ASP A 18 -12.27 -7.17 -43.39
CA ASP A 18 -12.91 -6.19 -44.29
C ASP A 18 -12.71 -6.58 -45.77
N PRO A 19 -13.78 -6.84 -46.56
CA PRO A 19 -13.68 -7.20 -47.97
C PRO A 19 -13.14 -6.11 -48.89
N GLN A 20 -13.08 -4.85 -48.42
CA GLN A 20 -12.70 -3.67 -49.22
C GLN A 20 -13.50 -3.53 -50.53
N ALA A 21 -14.72 -4.09 -50.58
CA ALA A 21 -15.63 -4.06 -51.70
C ALA A 21 -17.09 -4.01 -51.21
N PRO A 22 -18.01 -3.29 -51.89
CA PRO A 22 -19.40 -3.24 -51.50
C PRO A 22 -20.07 -4.62 -51.58
N ALA A 23 -20.83 -5.01 -50.56
CA ALA A 23 -21.53 -6.30 -50.51
C ALA A 23 -22.44 -6.51 -51.74
N ALA A 24 -23.18 -5.48 -52.16
CA ALA A 24 -24.03 -5.52 -53.35
C ALA A 24 -23.25 -5.79 -54.64
N ALA A 25 -22.00 -5.33 -54.74
CA ALA A 25 -21.16 -5.56 -55.92
C ALA A 25 -20.62 -7.00 -55.95
N LEU A 26 -20.32 -7.58 -54.78
CA LEU A 26 -19.94 -8.98 -54.64
C LEU A 26 -21.12 -9.90 -54.96
N GLU A 27 -22.32 -9.59 -54.45
CA GLU A 27 -23.56 -10.33 -54.72
C GLU A 27 -23.90 -10.31 -56.21
N ALA A 28 -23.95 -9.13 -56.82
CA ALA A 28 -24.21 -8.99 -58.26
C ALA A 28 -23.21 -9.76 -59.13
N HIS A 29 -21.93 -9.78 -58.74
CA HIS A 29 -20.91 -10.56 -59.44
C HIS A 29 -21.10 -12.06 -59.25
N THR A 30 -21.42 -12.52 -58.04
CA THR A 30 -21.75 -13.92 -57.81
C THR A 30 -23.03 -14.33 -58.54
N ASP A 31 -24.01 -13.46 -58.76
CA ASP A 31 -25.20 -13.80 -59.55
C ASP A 31 -24.91 -13.92 -61.05
N ALA A 32 -23.98 -13.12 -61.58
CA ALA A 32 -23.61 -13.14 -62.98
C ALA A 32 -22.52 -14.17 -63.34
N CYS A 33 -21.63 -14.55 -62.40
CA CYS A 33 -20.44 -15.37 -62.68
C CYS A 33 -20.50 -16.78 -62.03
N PRO A 34 -20.71 -17.86 -62.82
CA PRO A 34 -20.70 -19.23 -62.31
C PRO A 34 -19.36 -19.65 -61.69
N GLY A 35 -18.24 -19.12 -62.20
CA GLY A 35 -16.90 -19.39 -61.69
C GLY A 35 -16.69 -18.88 -60.25
N CYS A 36 -17.20 -17.70 -59.93
CA CYS A 36 -17.12 -17.13 -58.59
C CYS A 36 -18.12 -17.80 -57.62
N ARG A 37 -19.32 -18.19 -58.09
CA ARG A 37 -20.26 -19.00 -57.27
C ARG A 37 -19.66 -20.34 -56.84
N SER A 38 -19.11 -21.08 -57.80
CA SER A 38 -18.51 -22.39 -57.54
C SER A 38 -17.25 -22.29 -56.68
N TRP A 39 -16.48 -21.21 -56.82
CA TRP A 39 -15.35 -20.92 -55.94
C TRP A 39 -15.84 -20.66 -54.50
N LEU A 40 -16.83 -19.79 -54.31
CA LEU A 40 -17.36 -19.44 -52.98
C LEU A 40 -17.93 -20.66 -52.27
N ALA A 41 -18.73 -21.47 -52.96
CA ALA A 41 -19.30 -22.70 -52.38
C ALA A 41 -18.23 -23.73 -51.96
N ARG A 42 -17.07 -23.76 -52.63
CA ARG A 42 -15.93 -24.59 -52.22
C ARG A 42 -15.21 -24.00 -51.01
N ALA A 43 -14.99 -22.69 -50.99
CA ALA A 43 -14.36 -22.00 -49.88
C ALA A 43 -15.19 -22.16 -48.59
N GLU A 44 -16.50 -21.92 -48.64
CA GLU A 44 -17.43 -22.12 -47.52
C GLU A 44 -17.42 -23.57 -47.00
N ARG A 45 -17.28 -24.55 -47.89
CA ARG A 45 -17.16 -25.96 -47.50
C ARG A 45 -15.88 -26.22 -46.72
N VAL A 46 -14.74 -25.69 -47.16
CA VAL A 46 -13.46 -25.83 -46.46
C VAL A 46 -13.53 -25.13 -45.11
N THR A 47 -13.99 -23.88 -45.06
CA THR A 47 -14.16 -23.10 -43.83
C THR A 47 -15.05 -23.83 -42.82
N ARG A 48 -16.12 -24.47 -43.28
CA ARG A 48 -16.99 -25.28 -42.42
C ARG A 48 -16.26 -26.51 -41.85
N LEU A 49 -15.49 -27.23 -42.68
CA LEU A 49 -14.75 -28.41 -42.23
C LEU A 49 -13.64 -28.08 -41.23
N THR A 50 -13.00 -26.92 -41.38
CA THR A 50 -11.91 -26.47 -40.48
C THR A 50 -12.44 -25.84 -39.20
N ARG A 51 -13.53 -25.07 -39.25
CA ARG A 51 -14.10 -24.40 -38.05
C ARG A 51 -14.94 -25.32 -37.16
N LEU A 52 -15.50 -26.41 -37.69
CA LEU A 52 -16.35 -27.34 -36.92
C LEU A 52 -15.58 -28.51 -36.29
N GLN A 53 -14.27 -28.37 -36.06
CA GLN A 53 -13.54 -29.35 -35.27
C GLN A 53 -14.03 -29.25 -33.81
N ALA A 54 -14.70 -30.29 -33.33
CA ALA A 54 -15.05 -30.42 -31.93
C ALA A 54 -13.75 -30.59 -31.13
N VAL A 55 -13.30 -29.51 -30.52
CA VAL A 55 -12.22 -29.53 -29.54
C VAL A 55 -12.87 -29.77 -28.19
N ASP A 56 -12.45 -30.82 -27.49
CA ASP A 56 -12.80 -31.01 -26.09
C ASP A 56 -12.05 -29.96 -25.26
N VAL A 57 -12.76 -28.90 -24.85
CA VAL A 57 -12.20 -27.84 -24.02
C VAL A 57 -12.55 -28.16 -22.57
N PRO A 58 -11.56 -28.49 -21.72
CA PRO A 58 -11.83 -28.78 -20.32
C PRO A 58 -12.39 -27.52 -19.62
N ASP A 59 -13.36 -27.72 -18.74
CA ASP A 59 -13.88 -26.62 -17.91
C ASP A 59 -12.82 -26.20 -16.88
N LEU A 60 -12.22 -25.02 -17.10
CA LEU A 60 -11.22 -24.43 -16.22
C LEU A 60 -11.81 -23.46 -15.20
N THR A 61 -13.14 -23.32 -15.13
CA THR A 61 -13.79 -22.34 -14.25
C THR A 61 -13.38 -22.53 -12.80
N ALA A 62 -13.47 -23.76 -12.28
CA ALA A 62 -13.08 -24.06 -10.90
C ALA A 62 -11.58 -23.85 -10.63
N PRO A 63 -10.64 -24.37 -11.45
CA PRO A 63 -9.21 -24.07 -11.32
C PRO A 63 -8.87 -22.58 -11.34
N VAL A 64 -9.48 -21.80 -12.25
CA VAL A 64 -9.24 -20.36 -12.37
C VAL A 64 -9.76 -19.64 -11.13
N LEU A 65 -10.97 -19.93 -10.66
CA LEU A 65 -11.51 -19.31 -9.45
C LEU A 65 -10.68 -19.65 -8.20
N ALA A 66 -10.17 -20.88 -8.10
CA ALA A 66 -9.28 -21.30 -7.02
C ALA A 66 -7.95 -20.54 -7.06
N ALA A 67 -7.34 -20.39 -8.23
CA ALA A 67 -6.09 -19.62 -8.39
C ALA A 67 -6.28 -18.15 -7.99
N VAL A 68 -7.36 -17.51 -8.45
CA VAL A 68 -7.65 -16.11 -8.10
C VAL A 68 -7.92 -15.96 -6.58
N ALA A 69 -8.56 -16.95 -5.95
CA ALA A 69 -8.75 -16.95 -4.50
C ALA A 69 -7.42 -17.08 -3.73
N ALA A 70 -6.51 -17.93 -4.20
CA ALA A 70 -5.18 -18.11 -3.64
C ALA A 70 -4.33 -16.83 -3.77
N ASP A 71 -4.32 -16.19 -4.94
CA ASP A 71 -3.61 -14.92 -5.16
C ASP A 71 -4.08 -13.82 -4.21
N ARG A 72 -5.41 -13.73 -4.00
CA ARG A 72 -5.98 -12.77 -3.04
C ARG A 72 -5.62 -13.09 -1.61
N ALA A 73 -5.46 -14.37 -1.24
CA ALA A 73 -5.03 -14.75 0.09
C ALA A 73 -3.55 -14.37 0.30
N ALA A 74 -2.67 -14.72 -0.64
CA ALA A 74 -1.26 -14.36 -0.61
C ALA A 74 -1.05 -12.84 -0.51
N ALA A 75 -1.76 -12.04 -1.32
CA ALA A 75 -1.67 -10.59 -1.27
C ALA A 75 -2.12 -10.00 0.10
N ARG A 76 -3.09 -10.62 0.78
CA ARG A 76 -3.49 -10.21 2.13
C ARG A 76 -2.43 -10.56 3.16
N ASP A 77 -1.80 -11.72 3.03
CA ASP A 77 -0.75 -12.17 3.93
C ASP A 77 0.50 -11.30 3.83
N ASP A 78 0.87 -10.91 2.61
CA ASP A 78 1.95 -9.96 2.34
C ASP A 78 1.64 -8.56 2.91
N ALA A 79 0.42 -8.06 2.70
CA ALA A 79 -0.02 -6.80 3.30
C ALA A 79 0.00 -6.87 4.83
N ALA A 80 -0.41 -8.00 5.43
CA ALA A 80 -0.36 -8.19 6.87
C ALA A 80 1.09 -8.28 7.38
N ALA A 81 1.99 -8.93 6.62
CA ALA A 81 3.40 -9.04 6.95
C ALA A 81 4.11 -7.68 6.93
N THR A 82 3.85 -6.85 5.91
CA THR A 82 4.42 -5.50 5.81
C THR A 82 3.93 -4.59 6.95
N VAL A 83 2.65 -4.66 7.32
CA VAL A 83 2.11 -3.93 8.48
C VAL A 83 2.77 -4.39 9.79
N ARG A 84 2.94 -5.71 9.99
CA ARG A 84 3.65 -6.26 11.17
C ARG A 84 5.10 -5.79 11.22
N ALA A 85 5.83 -5.84 10.11
CA ALA A 85 7.21 -5.39 10.02
C ALA A 85 7.34 -3.89 10.34
N ARG A 86 6.49 -3.05 9.74
CA ARG A 86 6.45 -1.60 10.02
C ARG A 86 6.15 -1.32 11.49
N ARG A 87 5.20 -2.03 12.10
CA ARG A 87 4.91 -1.92 13.53
C ARG A 87 6.13 -2.28 14.39
N GLN A 88 6.85 -3.35 14.03
CA GLN A 88 8.04 -3.75 14.77
C GLN A 88 9.16 -2.72 14.66
N VAL A 89 9.42 -2.19 13.46
CA VAL A 89 10.41 -1.12 13.25
C VAL A 89 10.06 0.12 14.08
N LEU A 90 8.79 0.55 14.09
CA LEU A 90 8.35 1.68 14.91
C LEU A 90 8.52 1.43 16.41
N ARG A 91 8.22 0.22 16.91
CA ARG A 91 8.43 -0.13 18.32
C ARG A 91 9.90 -0.08 18.70
N VAL A 92 10.77 -0.64 17.86
CA VAL A 92 12.23 -0.59 18.08
C VAL A 92 12.72 0.85 18.04
N ALA A 93 12.27 1.67 17.08
CA ALA A 93 12.66 3.07 16.97
C ALA A 93 12.26 3.88 18.23
N VAL A 94 11.01 3.73 18.70
CA VAL A 94 10.56 4.39 19.95
C VAL A 94 11.39 3.90 21.15
N ALA A 95 11.63 2.59 21.26
CA ALA A 95 12.41 2.04 22.37
C ALA A 95 13.85 2.55 22.38
N VAL A 96 14.52 2.56 21.22
CA VAL A 96 15.89 3.07 21.08
C VAL A 96 15.95 4.56 21.42
N ALA A 97 15.01 5.37 20.91
CA ALA A 97 14.94 6.79 21.21
C ALA A 97 14.72 7.05 22.71
N ALA A 98 13.84 6.28 23.36
CA ALA A 98 13.59 6.38 24.79
C ALA A 98 14.82 5.98 25.61
N VAL A 99 15.51 4.91 25.23
CA VAL A 99 16.75 4.48 25.90
C VAL A 99 17.85 5.52 25.75
N ALA A 100 18.01 6.11 24.56
CA ALA A 100 18.98 7.17 24.33
C ALA A 100 18.68 8.41 25.20
N GLN A 101 17.42 8.84 25.27
CA GLN A 101 16.98 9.94 26.14
C GLN A 101 17.29 9.63 27.61
N LEU A 102 16.93 8.43 28.08
CA LEU A 102 17.23 8.02 29.46
C LEU A 102 18.74 8.00 29.75
N ALA A 103 19.55 7.53 28.80
CA ALA A 103 21.00 7.51 28.93
C ALA A 103 21.62 8.92 29.00
N ILE A 104 20.99 9.92 28.36
CA ILE A 104 21.38 11.34 28.46
C ILE A 104 20.93 11.95 29.80
N ALA A 105 19.72 11.63 30.27
CA ALA A 105 19.20 12.17 31.53
C ALA A 105 19.92 11.63 32.77
N LEU A 106 20.38 10.37 32.74
CA LEU A 106 20.89 9.67 33.91
C LEU A 106 22.17 10.29 34.52
N PRO A 107 23.19 10.71 33.76
CA PRO A 107 24.36 11.41 34.30
C PRO A 107 24.01 12.76 34.95
N ILE A 108 23.05 13.50 34.37
CA ILE A 108 22.58 14.78 34.93
C ILE A 108 21.90 14.54 36.28
N LEU A 109 21.06 13.50 36.35
CA LEU A 109 20.33 13.14 37.55
C LEU A 109 21.24 12.63 38.68
N LEU A 110 22.15 11.69 38.37
CA LEU A 110 22.95 10.98 39.37
C LEU A 110 24.23 11.70 39.76
N ALA A 111 24.91 12.33 38.80
CA ALA A 111 26.23 12.93 39.00
C ALA A 111 26.19 14.47 38.93
N GLY A 112 25.04 15.08 38.65
CA GLY A 112 24.89 16.54 38.65
C GLY A 112 25.64 17.24 37.52
N PHE A 113 25.94 16.54 36.42
CA PHE A 113 26.55 17.11 35.21
C PHE A 113 25.53 17.99 34.47
N GLY A 114 25.14 19.13 35.04
CA GLY A 114 24.27 20.14 34.42
C GLY A 114 25.08 21.21 33.68
N VAL A 115 24.48 21.84 32.66
CA VAL A 115 25.02 23.02 31.98
C VAL A 115 24.66 24.25 32.80
N GLU A 116 25.64 25.06 33.24
CA GLU A 116 25.62 26.44 33.85
C GLU A 116 24.47 26.87 34.79
N ALA A 117 23.44 26.05 34.99
CA ALA A 117 22.24 26.29 35.75
C ALA A 117 22.36 25.68 37.15
N ASP A 118 21.47 26.12 38.03
CA ASP A 118 21.37 25.60 39.38
C ASP A 118 21.25 24.05 39.40
N PRO A 119 22.09 23.34 40.19
CA PRO A 119 22.10 21.88 40.24
C PRO A 119 20.78 21.26 40.71
N HIS A 120 19.95 21.99 41.45
CA HIS A 120 18.63 21.51 41.85
C HIS A 120 17.67 21.53 40.66
N THR A 121 17.58 22.67 39.95
CA THR A 121 16.77 22.81 38.72
C THR A 121 17.16 21.79 37.64
N SER A 122 18.47 21.55 37.46
CA SER A 122 18.98 20.57 36.49
C SER A 122 18.54 19.14 36.82
N ARG A 123 18.53 18.76 38.10
CA ARG A 123 18.06 17.44 38.55
C ARG A 123 16.56 17.29 38.41
N GLU A 124 15.78 18.32 38.72
CA GLU A 124 14.34 18.30 38.51
C GLU A 124 14.01 18.06 37.03
N MET A 125 14.62 18.82 36.13
CA MET A 125 14.41 18.66 34.69
C MET A 125 14.84 17.27 34.17
N ALA A 126 16.01 16.77 34.63
CA ALA A 126 16.46 15.42 34.29
C ALA A 126 15.52 14.32 34.84
N SER A 127 14.87 14.54 35.98
CA SER A 127 13.91 13.58 36.54
C SER A 127 12.63 13.49 35.71
N PHE A 128 12.14 14.62 35.18
CA PHE A 128 11.02 14.63 34.24
C PHE A 128 11.37 13.95 32.92
N ASP A 129 12.57 14.21 32.39
CA ASP A 129 13.05 13.60 31.16
C ASP A 129 13.18 12.07 31.30
N ALA A 130 13.74 11.60 32.41
CA ALA A 130 13.80 10.19 32.75
C ALA A 130 12.41 9.55 32.86
N ALA A 131 11.44 10.23 33.49
CA ALA A 131 10.08 9.74 33.62
C ALA A 131 9.38 9.60 32.24
N LEU A 132 9.57 10.58 31.35
CA LEU A 132 9.05 10.54 29.98
C LEU A 132 9.69 9.42 29.17
N ALA A 133 11.01 9.27 29.24
CA ALA A 133 11.75 8.21 28.57
C ALA A 133 11.24 6.81 29.01
N VAL A 134 11.04 6.59 30.31
CA VAL A 134 10.45 5.35 30.82
C VAL A 134 9.02 5.17 30.32
N GLY A 135 8.19 6.21 30.33
CA GLY A 135 6.83 6.18 29.78
C GLY A 135 6.78 5.76 28.31
N PHE A 136 7.69 6.29 27.49
CA PHE A 136 7.79 5.96 26.07
C PHE A 136 8.36 4.55 25.82
N ALA A 137 9.32 4.10 26.63
CA ALA A 137 9.79 2.71 26.59
C ALA A 137 8.66 1.71 26.93
N LEU A 138 7.85 2.03 27.95
CA LEU A 138 6.66 1.26 28.29
C LEU A 138 5.62 1.28 27.16
N ALA A 139 5.45 2.39 26.46
CA ALA A 139 4.58 2.50 25.28
C ALA A 139 5.11 1.67 24.09
N ALA A 140 6.43 1.57 23.92
CA ALA A 140 7.04 0.70 22.91
C ALA A 140 6.79 -0.78 23.23
N TRP A 141 6.91 -1.19 24.50
CA TRP A 141 6.60 -2.55 24.94
C TRP A 141 5.11 -2.87 24.91
N ARG A 142 4.23 -1.93 25.23
CA ARG A 142 2.77 -2.07 25.18
C ARG A 142 2.14 -0.99 24.30
N PRO A 143 2.12 -1.18 22.97
CA PRO A 143 1.65 -0.17 22.00
C PRO A 143 0.18 0.20 22.17
N GLU A 144 -0.61 -0.61 22.88
CA GLU A 144 -1.98 -0.27 23.30
C GLU A 144 -2.00 1.01 24.14
N ARG A 145 -0.92 1.28 24.89
CA ARG A 145 -0.74 2.48 25.72
C ARG A 145 -0.19 3.68 24.94
N ALA A 146 0.31 3.51 23.72
CA ALA A 146 0.87 4.62 22.94
C ALA A 146 -0.15 5.75 22.73
N ARG A 147 -1.45 5.42 22.65
CA ARG A 147 -2.54 6.40 22.57
C ARG A 147 -2.66 7.27 23.83
N ALA A 148 -2.35 6.74 25.00
CA ALA A 148 -2.42 7.48 26.25
C ALA A 148 -1.26 8.48 26.38
N PHE A 149 -0.08 8.14 25.87
CA PHE A 149 1.11 9.00 25.94
C PHE A 149 1.22 10.00 24.77
N LEU A 150 0.49 9.77 23.68
CA LEU A 150 0.50 10.64 22.51
C LEU A 150 0.16 12.12 22.78
N PRO A 151 -0.94 12.47 23.49
CA PRO A 151 -1.25 13.89 23.74
C PRO A 151 -0.17 14.57 24.57
N VAL A 152 0.41 13.87 25.56
CA VAL A 152 1.52 14.37 26.37
C VAL A 152 2.74 14.66 25.49
N ALA A 153 3.12 13.72 24.62
CA ALA A 153 4.25 13.89 23.70
C ALA A 153 4.04 15.05 22.72
N LEU A 154 2.82 15.23 22.19
CA LEU A 154 2.49 16.32 21.27
C LEU A 154 2.54 17.69 21.94
N VAL A 155 1.96 17.83 23.14
CA VAL A 155 2.02 19.08 23.91
C VAL A 155 3.46 19.42 24.25
N LEU A 156 4.23 18.43 24.74
CA LEU A 156 5.66 18.61 25.02
C LEU A 156 6.43 19.08 23.78
N ALA A 157 6.25 18.40 22.64
CA ALA A 157 6.90 18.76 21.40
C ALA A 157 6.52 20.18 20.93
N ALA A 158 5.25 20.56 21.05
CA ALA A 158 4.78 21.89 20.69
C ALA A 158 5.35 22.99 21.61
N CYS A 159 5.39 22.75 22.92
CA CYS A 159 6.00 23.67 23.88
C CYS A 159 7.50 23.85 23.58
N LEU A 160 8.25 22.76 23.41
CA LEU A 160 9.69 22.80 23.12
C LEU A 160 9.99 23.46 21.77
N ALA A 161 9.19 23.19 20.74
CA ALA A 161 9.33 23.87 19.45
C ALA A 161 9.07 25.37 19.57
N GLY A 162 8.05 25.77 20.36
CA GLY A 162 7.73 27.17 20.62
C GLY A 162 8.85 27.90 21.37
N THR A 163 9.36 27.33 22.46
CA THR A 163 10.47 27.94 23.23
C THR A 163 11.75 27.98 22.41
N SER A 164 12.07 26.92 21.65
CA SER A 164 13.23 26.92 20.75
C SER A 164 13.12 28.02 19.68
N ALA A 165 11.94 28.23 19.09
CA ALA A 165 11.74 29.30 18.11
C ALA A 165 11.96 30.70 18.73
N VAL A 166 11.54 30.90 19.98
CA VAL A 166 11.79 32.15 20.72
C VAL A 166 13.27 32.36 20.99
N ASP A 167 14.00 31.31 21.39
CA ASP A 167 15.43 31.38 21.68
C ASP A 167 16.26 31.66 20.42
N VAL A 168 15.91 31.01 19.30
CA VAL A 168 16.50 31.29 17.98
C VAL A 168 16.25 32.74 17.56
N ALA A 169 15.02 33.23 17.73
CA ALA A 169 14.67 34.62 17.39
C ALA A 169 15.41 35.65 18.25
N ARG A 170 15.82 35.27 19.47
CA ARG A 170 16.62 36.08 20.39
C ARG A 170 18.13 35.88 20.23
N SER A 171 18.57 35.08 19.26
CA SER A 171 19.99 34.72 19.01
C SER A 171 20.70 34.14 20.24
N SER A 172 19.97 33.45 21.12
CA SER A 172 20.46 33.05 22.44
C SER A 172 21.03 31.63 22.55
N THR A 173 21.18 30.87 21.45
CA THR A 173 21.51 29.42 21.54
C THR A 173 22.69 28.94 20.69
N ALA A 174 23.51 28.07 21.29
CA ALA A 174 24.49 27.23 20.61
C ALA A 174 23.80 25.96 20.06
N LEU A 175 24.11 25.58 18.81
CA LEU A 175 23.56 24.44 18.04
C LEU A 175 23.44 23.10 18.81
N VAL A 176 24.23 22.90 19.86
CA VAL A 176 24.26 21.68 20.68
C VAL A 176 23.00 21.55 21.57
N HIS A 177 22.37 22.65 21.98
CA HIS A 177 21.13 22.61 22.77
C HIS A 177 19.89 22.25 21.94
N GLU A 178 19.89 22.53 20.64
CA GLU A 178 18.73 22.26 19.78
C GLU A 178 18.53 20.76 19.47
N LEU A 179 19.61 19.97 19.55
CA LEU A 179 19.57 18.53 19.32
C LEU A 179 18.71 17.79 20.35
N GLY A 180 18.69 18.25 21.60
CA GLY A 180 17.82 17.70 22.65
C GLY A 180 16.35 17.94 22.36
N HIS A 181 15.99 19.15 21.89
CA HIS A 181 14.62 19.51 21.55
C HIS A 181 14.10 18.77 20.31
N LEU A 182 14.97 18.49 19.34
CA LEU A 182 14.62 17.70 18.16
C LEU A 182 14.17 16.28 18.54
N SER A 183 14.77 15.70 19.59
CA SER A 183 14.46 14.34 20.05
C SER A 183 12.99 14.18 20.49
N ALA A 184 12.43 15.18 21.17
CA ALA A 184 11.03 15.16 21.61
C ALA A 184 10.05 15.21 20.43
N VAL A 185 10.35 16.02 19.41
CA VAL A 185 9.55 16.10 18.17
C VAL A 185 9.59 14.77 17.42
N VAL A 186 10.78 14.18 17.29
CA VAL A 186 10.96 12.86 16.66
C VAL A 186 10.18 11.78 17.41
N GLN A 187 10.27 11.75 18.75
CA GLN A 187 9.52 10.79 19.57
C GLN A 187 8.01 10.96 19.46
N ALA A 188 7.50 12.19 19.46
CA ALA A 188 6.08 12.45 19.25
C ALA A 188 5.61 11.93 17.88
N GLY A 189 6.40 12.16 16.82
CA GLY A 189 6.14 11.62 15.49
C GLY A 189 6.15 10.08 15.43
N LEU A 190 7.11 9.44 16.10
CA LEU A 190 7.22 7.99 16.18
C LEU A 190 6.03 7.37 16.94
N LEU A 191 5.62 7.96 18.07
CA LEU A 191 4.46 7.52 18.84
C LEU A 191 3.15 7.70 18.07
N TRP A 192 3.01 8.81 17.34
CA TRP A 192 1.87 9.05 16.46
C TRP A 192 1.78 7.97 15.37
N ALA A 193 2.89 7.71 14.69
CA ALA A 193 2.96 6.68 13.65
C ALA A 193 2.65 5.29 14.21
N LEU A 194 3.19 4.96 15.40
CA LEU A 194 2.93 3.68 16.07
C LEU A 194 1.46 3.52 16.49
N GLY A 195 0.83 4.60 16.98
CA GLY A 195 -0.59 4.64 17.36
C GLY A 195 -1.53 4.47 16.16
N ARG A 196 -1.17 5.02 15.00
CA ARG A 196 -1.94 4.88 13.74
C ARG A 196 -1.87 3.44 13.20
N VAL A 197 -0.69 2.85 13.14
CA VAL A 197 -0.49 1.46 12.65
C VAL A 197 -1.13 0.43 13.60
N SER A 198 -1.14 0.70 14.91
CA SER A 198 -1.72 -0.22 15.90
C SER A 198 -3.26 -0.14 15.98
N GLY A 199 -3.89 0.89 15.39
CA GLY A 199 -5.34 1.10 15.46
C GLY A 199 -6.19 0.53 14.33
N GLU A 200 -5.56 0.06 13.25
CA GLU A 200 -6.19 -0.42 12.03
C GLU A 200 -6.84 -1.84 12.02
N PRO A 201 -6.84 -2.71 13.07
CA PRO A 201 -7.45 -4.05 12.90
C PRO A 201 -8.97 -4.15 13.09
N GLN A 202 -9.64 -3.15 13.68
CA GLN A 202 -10.99 -3.36 14.25
C GLN A 202 -12.19 -3.04 13.32
N ARG A 203 -11.97 -2.60 12.07
CA ARG A 203 -13.04 -2.19 11.15
C ARG A 203 -13.29 -3.18 9.99
N ARG A 204 -13.20 -4.48 10.25
CA ARG A 204 -13.84 -5.49 9.38
C ARG A 204 -14.94 -6.15 10.18
N LEU A 205 -16.17 -5.63 10.06
CA LEU A 205 -17.35 -6.41 10.45
C LEU A 205 -17.27 -7.75 9.68
N PRO A 206 -17.44 -8.90 10.35
CA PRO A 206 -17.64 -10.14 9.64
C PRO A 206 -18.96 -10.00 8.87
N THR A 207 -18.88 -9.91 7.54
CA THR A 207 -20.02 -10.12 6.67
C THR A 207 -20.42 -11.59 6.84
N SER A 208 -21.31 -11.86 7.79
CA SER A 208 -21.94 -13.17 7.92
C SER A 208 -22.74 -13.43 6.64
N LEU A 209 -22.19 -14.22 5.73
CA LEU A 209 -23.00 -14.83 4.69
C LEU A 209 -23.86 -15.89 5.38
N ALA A 210 -25.13 -15.56 5.62
CA ALA A 210 -26.12 -16.53 6.04
C ALA A 210 -26.24 -17.61 4.95
N PRO A 211 -26.14 -18.91 5.27
CA PRO A 211 -26.50 -19.95 4.33
C PRO A 211 -28.02 -19.90 4.14
N GLY A 212 -28.46 -19.41 2.99
CA GLY A 212 -29.85 -19.53 2.55
C GLY A 212 -30.20 -21.01 2.42
N ARG A 213 -31.07 -21.49 3.32
CA ARG A 213 -31.90 -22.66 3.08
C ARG A 213 -33.23 -22.15 2.52
N GLY A 214 -33.56 -22.59 1.32
CA GLY A 214 -34.81 -22.31 0.62
C GLY A 214 -34.75 -22.92 -0.77
#